data_AF-A0A4V0IA13-F1
#
_entry.id   AF-A0A4V0IA13-F1
#
_cell.length_a   1.000
_cell.length_b   1.000
_cell.length_c   1.000
_cell.angle_alpha   90.00
_cell.angle_beta   90.00
_cell.angle_gamma   90.00
#
_symmetry.space_group_name_H-M   'P 1'
#
loop_
_entity.id
_entity.type
_entity.pdbx_description
1 polymer ?
#
loop_
_entity_poly.entity_id
_entity_poly.type
_entity_poly.pdbx_seq_one_letter_code
_entity_poly.pdbx_strand_id
1 'polypeptide(L)'
;MPTPLRLCATLTAALVSAAAAAACPLCDTTGGERVRAATLGVDFGPNLLLVLLPFPVLLALVAVVYFGLPTAPGGNAGAPDSNLGA
;
A
#
# COMPACT_ATOMS: atom_id res chain seq x y z
N MET A 1 11.43 -6.10 17.94
CA MET A 1 11.82 -7.10 16.92
C MET A 1 10.55 -7.73 16.33
N PRO A 2 10.03 -7.24 15.20
CA PRO A 2 8.89 -7.88 14.54
C PRO A 2 9.33 -9.27 14.07
N THR A 3 8.64 -10.31 14.53
CA THR A 3 8.95 -11.70 14.20
C THR A 3 8.64 -11.97 12.73
N PRO A 4 9.53 -12.64 11.97
CA PRO A 4 9.37 -12.88 10.53
C PRO A 4 8.07 -13.65 10.21
N LEU A 5 7.58 -14.44 11.17
CA LEU A 5 6.33 -15.17 11.10
C LEU A 5 5.10 -14.25 10.94
N ARG A 6 5.09 -13.09 11.62
CA ARG A 6 3.96 -12.14 11.52
C ARG A 6 3.92 -11.44 10.18
N LEU A 7 5.08 -11.13 9.61
CA LEU A 7 5.18 -10.49 8.29
C LEU A 7 4.73 -11.44 7.17
N CYS A 8 5.16 -12.71 7.23
CA CYS A 8 4.68 -13.74 6.31
C CYS A 8 3.16 -13.95 6.41
N ALA A 9 2.60 -13.99 7.62
CA ALA A 9 1.17 -14.18 7.84
C ALA A 9 0.32 -13.02 7.29
N THR A 10 0.78 -11.77 7.44
CA THR A 10 0.10 -10.61 6.84
C THR A 10 0.17 -10.63 5.32
N LEU A 11 1.29 -11.09 4.76
CA LEU A 11 1.52 -11.13 3.32
C LEU A 11 0.68 -12.23 2.65
N THR A 12 0.57 -13.41 3.26
CA THR A 12 -0.32 -14.48 2.79
C THR A 12 -1.79 -14.11 2.92
N ALA A 13 -2.21 -13.44 3.99
CA ALA A 13 -3.58 -12.96 4.14
C ALA A 13 -3.97 -11.94 3.05
N ALA A 14 -3.04 -11.04 2.70
CA ALA A 14 -3.23 -10.07 1.61
C ALA A 14 -3.33 -10.77 0.23
N LEU A 15 -2.45 -11.76 -0.03
CA LEU A 15 -2.46 -12.55 -1.27
C LEU A 15 -3.74 -13.38 -1.43
N VAL A 16 -4.23 -14.01 -0.36
CA VAL A 16 -5.49 -14.77 -0.37
C VAL A 16 -6.69 -13.86 -0.65
N SER A 17 -6.70 -12.64 -0.11
CA SER A 17 -7.77 -11.68 -0.35
C SER A 17 -7.79 -11.19 -1.80
N ALA A 18 -6.60 -10.97 -2.39
CA ALA A 18 -6.48 -10.65 -3.82
C ALA A 18 -6.89 -11.82 -4.72
N ALA A 19 -6.55 -13.05 -4.34
CA ALA A 19 -6.96 -14.26 -5.05
C ALA A 19 -8.48 -14.47 -4.98
N ALA A 20 -9.14 -14.15 -3.86
CA ALA A 20 -10.59 -14.22 -3.73
C ALA A 20 -11.33 -13.22 -4.66
N ALA A 21 -10.75 -12.03 -4.88
CA ALA A 21 -11.26 -11.08 -5.87
C ALA A 21 -11.10 -11.58 -7.31
N ALA A 22 -9.96 -12.21 -7.63
CA ALA A 22 -9.69 -12.79 -8.94
C ALA A 22 -10.44 -14.12 -9.21
N ALA A 23 -10.82 -14.85 -8.15
CA ALA A 23 -11.53 -16.12 -8.24
C ALA A 23 -13.05 -15.97 -8.35
N CYS A 24 -13.58 -14.74 -8.42
CA CYS A 24 -15.00 -14.48 -8.52
C CYS A 24 -15.47 -14.66 -9.99
N PRO A 25 -16.04 -15.82 -10.38
CA PRO A 25 -16.29 -16.14 -11.79
C PRO A 25 -17.44 -15.32 -12.39
N LEU A 26 -18.21 -14.62 -11.54
CA LEU A 26 -19.28 -13.72 -11.96
C LEU A 26 -18.86 -12.24 -11.93
N CYS A 27 -17.74 -11.87 -11.33
CA CYS A 27 -17.40 -10.47 -11.12
C CYS A 27 -17.14 -9.70 -12.44
N ASP A 28 -16.75 -10.39 -13.52
CA ASP A 28 -16.62 -9.82 -14.88
C ASP A 28 -17.88 -9.95 -15.75
N THR A 29 -18.96 -10.54 -15.21
CA THR A 29 -20.21 -10.74 -15.97
C THR A 29 -21.17 -9.57 -15.73
N THR A 30 -21.98 -9.24 -16.74
CA THR A 30 -23.05 -8.23 -16.62
C THR A 30 -24.06 -8.54 -15.51
N GLY A 31 -24.22 -9.82 -15.14
CA GLY A 31 -25.01 -10.24 -13.98
C GLY A 31 -24.33 -9.94 -12.65
N GLY A 32 -23.04 -10.23 -12.51
CA GLY A 32 -22.28 -9.93 -11.29
C GLY A 32 -22.12 -8.44 -11.04
N GLU A 33 -21.94 -7.64 -12.08
CA GLU A 33 -21.89 -6.17 -11.95
C GLU A 33 -23.22 -5.61 -11.45
N ARG A 34 -24.36 -6.15 -11.90
CA ARG A 34 -25.70 -5.76 -11.41
C ARG A 34 -25.93 -6.18 -9.96
N VAL A 35 -25.53 -7.38 -9.57
CA VAL A 35 -25.66 -7.84 -8.17
C VAL A 35 -24.76 -7.00 -7.25
N ARG A 36 -23.52 -6.73 -7.68
CA ARG A 36 -22.58 -5.87 -6.94
C ARG A 36 -23.13 -4.46 -6.79
N ALA A 37 -23.60 -3.84 -7.87
CA ALA A 37 -24.20 -2.51 -7.83
C ALA A 37 -25.48 -2.46 -6.97
N ALA A 38 -26.27 -3.53 -6.95
CA ALA A 38 -27.49 -3.62 -6.14
C ALA A 38 -27.21 -3.85 -4.64
N THR A 39 -26.17 -4.63 -4.29
CA THR A 39 -25.85 -4.95 -2.89
C THR A 39 -24.93 -3.92 -2.24
N LEU A 40 -23.97 -3.40 -2.99
CA LEU A 40 -22.90 -2.55 -2.46
C LEU A 40 -23.04 -1.08 -2.89
N GLY A 41 -23.83 -0.81 -3.93
CA GLY A 41 -23.98 0.52 -4.53
C GLY A 41 -22.93 0.79 -5.62
N VAL A 42 -23.27 1.65 -6.57
CA VAL A 42 -22.40 2.02 -7.70
C VAL A 42 -21.09 2.69 -7.24
N ASP A 43 -21.13 3.39 -6.12
CA ASP A 43 -19.98 4.11 -5.55
C ASP A 43 -19.21 3.28 -4.51
N PHE A 44 -19.49 1.97 -4.38
CA PHE A 44 -18.81 1.13 -3.40
C PHE A 44 -17.29 1.13 -3.56
N GLY A 45 -16.81 1.03 -4.80
CA GLY A 45 -15.38 1.02 -5.11
C GLY A 45 -14.65 2.27 -4.59
N PRO A 46 -15.03 3.48 -5.05
CA PRO A 46 -14.38 4.71 -4.58
C PRO A 46 -14.59 4.93 -3.07
N ASN A 47 -15.77 4.66 -2.52
CA ASN A 47 -16.01 4.82 -1.08
C ASN A 47 -15.16 3.87 -0.24
N LEU A 48 -15.03 2.60 -0.66
CA LEU A 48 -14.16 1.63 0.00
C LEU A 48 -12.70 2.10 -0.06
N LEU A 49 -12.25 2.65 -1.18
CA LEU A 49 -10.91 3.19 -1.32
C LEU A 49 -10.66 4.36 -0.34
N LEU A 50 -11.62 5.29 -0.23
CA LEU A 50 -11.53 6.43 0.70
C LEU A 50 -11.48 5.96 2.17
N VAL A 51 -12.29 4.96 2.52
CA VAL A 51 -12.30 4.37 3.86
C VAL A 51 -11.01 3.60 4.15
N LEU A 52 -10.40 2.99 3.13
CA LEU A 52 -9.16 2.23 3.28
C LEU A 52 -7.91 3.13 3.27
N LEU A 53 -7.98 4.31 2.66
CA LEU A 53 -6.90 5.30 2.53
C LEU A 53 -6.13 5.64 3.83
N PRO A 54 -6.76 5.82 5.02
CA PRO A 54 -6.01 6.18 6.23
C PRO A 54 -5.04 5.07 6.70
N PHE A 55 -5.34 3.80 6.46
CA PHE A 55 -4.51 2.69 6.90
C PHE A 55 -3.11 2.64 6.24
N PRO A 56 -2.97 2.68 4.90
CA PRO A 56 -1.66 2.72 4.25
C PRO A 56 -0.90 4.01 4.56
N VAL A 57 -1.59 5.14 4.74
CA VAL A 57 -0.94 6.40 5.14
C VAL A 57 -0.29 6.27 6.52
N LEU A 58 -1.01 5.72 7.51
CA LEU A 58 -0.47 5.49 8.84
C LEU A 58 0.64 4.44 8.83
N LEU A 59 0.48 3.35 8.06
CA LEU A 59 1.53 2.34 7.91
C LEU A 59 2.79 2.90 7.25
N ALA A 60 2.65 3.74 6.23
CA ALA A 60 3.79 4.42 5.59
C ALA A 60 4.48 5.35 6.58
N LEU A 61 3.73 6.10 7.39
CA LEU A 61 4.29 6.96 8.42
C LEU A 61 5.09 6.16 9.46
N VAL A 62 4.48 5.09 9.98
CA VAL A 62 5.14 4.17 10.93
C VAL A 62 6.39 3.56 10.30
N ALA A 63 6.32 3.16 9.03
CA ALA A 63 7.48 2.61 8.32
C ALA A 63 8.61 3.64 8.21
N VAL A 64 8.31 4.91 7.88
CA VAL A 64 9.32 5.97 7.84
C VAL A 64 9.94 6.22 9.21
N VAL A 65 9.13 6.20 10.28
CA VAL A 65 9.63 6.40 11.65
C VAL A 65 10.52 5.24 12.11
N TYR A 66 10.16 4.00 11.78
CA TYR A 66 10.89 2.82 12.25
C TYR A 66 12.07 2.41 11.37
N PHE A 67 11.95 2.54 10.04
CA PHE A 67 12.97 2.10 9.09
C PHE A 67 13.81 3.27 8.53
N GLY A 68 13.41 4.51 8.82
CA GLY A 68 14.02 5.72 8.26
C GLY A 68 13.49 6.06 6.87
N LEU A 69 13.83 7.25 6.36
CA LEU A 69 13.54 7.59 4.97
C LEU A 69 14.44 6.75 4.04
N PRO A 70 13.89 6.15 2.97
CA PRO A 70 14.73 5.62 1.91
C PRO A 70 15.49 6.80 1.30
N THR A 71 16.79 6.87 1.55
CA THR A 71 17.65 7.88 0.93
C THR A 71 17.60 7.67 -0.58
N ALA A 72 17.07 8.65 -1.30
CA ALA A 72 17.11 8.65 -2.75
C ALA A 72 18.59 8.56 -3.18
N PRO A 73 18.99 7.60 -4.05
CA PRO A 73 20.28 7.64 -4.69
C PRO A 73 20.23 8.76 -5.73
N GLY A 74 20.61 9.98 -5.35
CA GLY A 74 20.53 11.10 -6.27
C GLY A 74 20.84 12.46 -5.66
N GLY A 75 22.14 12.78 -5.64
CA GLY A 75 22.64 14.11 -5.95
C GLY A 75 22.26 15.24 -5.01
N ASN A 76 23.10 15.49 -4.01
CA ASN A 76 23.62 16.83 -3.76
C ASN A 76 25.05 16.70 -3.29
N ALA A 77 25.96 17.05 -4.20
CA ALA A 77 27.36 17.26 -3.93
C ALA A 77 27.50 18.25 -2.77
N GLY A 78 27.93 17.76 -1.60
CA GLY A 78 28.63 18.59 -0.64
C GLY A 78 29.92 19.03 -1.33
N ALA A 79 29.91 20.26 -1.86
CA ALA A 79 31.09 20.90 -2.39
C ALA A 79 32.19 20.89 -1.31
N PRO A 80 33.41 20.39 -1.60
CA PRO A 80 34.53 20.54 -0.68
C PRO A 80 34.90 22.03 -0.58
N ASP A 81 34.77 22.54 0.63
CA ASP A 81 35.18 23.86 1.07
C ASP A 81 36.66 24.10 0.80
N SER A 82 36.93 24.98 -0.16
CA SER A 82 38.26 25.41 -0.57
C SER A 82 38.86 26.44 0.41
N ASN A 83 39.05 26.09 1.69
CA ASN A 83 39.65 27.00 2.68
C ASN A 83 40.64 26.30 3.64
N LEU A 84 41.63 25.61 3.08
CA LEU A 84 42.85 25.26 3.82
C LEU A 84 44.03 26.04 3.22
N GLY A 85 44.23 27.25 3.72
CA GLY A 85 45.33 28.12 3.31
C GLY A 85 45.25 29.52 3.93
N ALA A 86 45.65 29.64 5.20
CA ALA A 86 46.25 30.85 5.81
C ALA A 86 46.78 30.50 7.21
#